data_AF-A0AB74CR99-F1
#
_entry.id   AF-A0AB74CR99-F1
#
_cell.length_a   1.000
_cell.length_b   1.000
_cell.length_c   1.000
_cell.angle_alpha   90.00
_cell.angle_beta   90.00
_cell.angle_gamma   90.00
#
_symmetry.space_group_name_H-M   'P 1'
#
loop_
_entity.id
_entity.type
_entity.pdbx_description
1 polymer ?
#
loop_
_entity_poly.entity_id
_entity_poly.type
_entity_poly.pdbx_seq_one_letter_code
_entity_poly.pdbx_strand_id
1 'polypeptide(L)'
;MPRLANLRTGSTDYEYGQLLYNHTPDGERDVANCKFPSIPKKMNEKWKRNATWGIIGTAFFLMVSFTGVAIAFTVVFAVKSPNVGGYRSDSPEYALYKNTRFEECYRAPGSTTNCTAMRVALNSSTITGFGYLRSSPVISEDNSSVWCEAVSCFNDYKVIPSTPRDSAMWPTLLTSWATCAGFLVGSLFQLLLQQKALYSPRNKPCKGLGEVHWYSWLFIGYDLVSFIWWWVSFGKLAAAPESAATPFIVGWVIPWKYAGLFRYHPFSCAFGTNRRGKNVARGIFYILAVIQWIASWYVIHINFPSLTVPGPGWGLRAPDPSYDCVQSQIDAAPGTSTCSATQICSRNWLFVDLGFHLLYLNANPLLAIGLMFLALTIAALWPLLAMVVTCFLRDKDPSLSPRSMLRWADLGPIAFLSLLSFFEIITGCVLVVDMVKRLNGTPDATVAFDWDCQAIHVALSPWKYYIDVDYERGWRLTKLWFNS
;
A
#
# COMPACT_ATOMS: atom_id res chain seq x y z
N MET A 1 66.33 5.22 -9.90
CA MET A 1 65.22 5.70 -9.07
C MET A 1 64.44 6.77 -9.82
N PRO A 2 63.23 6.48 -10.34
CA PRO A 2 62.27 7.49 -10.76
C PRO A 2 61.14 7.66 -9.75
N ARG A 3 60.70 8.91 -9.62
CA ARG A 3 59.72 9.45 -8.68
C ARG A 3 58.30 8.91 -8.91
N LEU A 4 57.63 8.59 -7.81
CA LEU A 4 56.20 8.26 -7.71
C LEU A 4 55.31 9.34 -8.33
N ALA A 5 54.43 8.90 -9.22
CA ALA A 5 53.38 9.70 -9.82
C ALA A 5 52.24 9.97 -8.82
N ASN A 6 51.66 11.17 -8.95
CA ASN A 6 50.45 11.65 -8.29
C ASN A 6 49.29 10.64 -8.36
N LEU A 7 49.00 9.96 -7.25
CA LEU A 7 47.70 9.36 -6.96
C LEU A 7 46.76 10.47 -6.48
N ARG A 8 46.24 11.28 -7.41
CA ARG A 8 45.10 12.16 -7.13
C ARG A 8 43.81 11.37 -7.36
N THR A 9 43.13 11.11 -6.26
CA THR A 9 41.80 10.52 -6.12
C THR A 9 40.82 11.00 -7.19
N GLY A 10 40.55 10.13 -8.16
CA GLY A 10 39.56 10.34 -9.22
C GLY A 10 38.14 10.25 -8.66
N SER A 11 37.45 11.39 -8.66
CA SER A 11 36.02 11.55 -8.41
C SER A 11 35.18 10.55 -9.23
N THR A 12 34.34 9.76 -8.55
CA THR A 12 33.49 8.67 -9.05
C THR A 12 32.22 9.13 -9.78
N ASP A 13 32.34 10.08 -10.69
CA ASP A 13 31.23 10.47 -11.57
C ASP A 13 31.44 9.91 -12.99
N TYR A 14 30.88 8.74 -13.24
CA TYR A 14 30.98 8.07 -14.53
C TYR A 14 30.09 8.73 -15.61
N GLU A 15 30.71 9.02 -16.75
CA GLU A 15 30.09 9.57 -17.94
C GLU A 15 29.12 8.56 -18.58
N TYR A 16 27.84 8.91 -18.53
CA TYR A 16 26.81 8.24 -19.32
C TYR A 16 26.79 8.94 -20.67
N GLY A 17 27.25 8.25 -21.72
CA GLY A 17 27.09 8.67 -23.11
C GLY A 17 27.64 10.05 -23.45
N GLN A 18 28.95 10.26 -23.29
CA GLN A 18 29.61 11.21 -24.17
C GLN A 18 29.66 10.59 -25.58
N LEU A 19 28.97 11.21 -26.54
CA LEU A 19 29.41 11.11 -27.92
C LEU A 19 30.69 11.96 -27.99
N LEU A 20 31.80 11.34 -28.40
CA LEU A 20 33.06 12.01 -28.71
C LEU A 20 32.79 13.26 -29.56
N TYR A 21 33.27 14.43 -29.17
CA TYR A 21 33.78 15.42 -30.14
C TYR A 21 34.72 16.43 -29.46
N ASN A 22 35.93 16.46 -30.02
CA ASN A 22 37.03 17.42 -30.01
C ASN A 22 37.14 18.50 -28.91
N HIS A 23 38.34 18.52 -28.32
CA HIS A 23 38.93 19.68 -27.65
C HIS A 23 38.95 20.91 -28.57
N THR A 24 38.41 22.02 -28.08
CA THR A 24 38.88 23.36 -28.47
C THR A 24 39.51 24.06 -27.25
N PRO A 25 40.48 24.96 -27.46
CA PRO A 25 41.34 25.50 -26.40
C PRO A 25 40.65 26.51 -25.48
N ASP A 26 39.46 26.99 -25.82
CA ASP A 26 38.83 28.13 -25.14
C ASP A 26 37.47 27.77 -24.52
N GLY A 27 37.51 27.35 -23.25
CA GLY A 27 36.62 27.90 -22.22
C GLY A 27 35.09 27.75 -22.29
N GLU A 28 34.51 26.83 -23.07
CA GLU A 28 33.05 26.67 -23.10
C GLU A 28 32.53 25.76 -21.95
N ARG A 29 32.12 26.39 -20.85
CA ARG A 29 31.50 25.72 -19.68
C ARG A 29 30.12 25.14 -20.01
N ASP A 30 30.00 23.81 -19.93
CA ASP A 30 28.88 23.07 -19.31
C ASP A 30 27.45 23.16 -19.91
N VAL A 31 27.27 23.36 -21.24
CA VAL A 31 25.92 23.55 -21.81
C VAL A 31 25.24 22.29 -22.41
N ALA A 32 25.92 21.15 -22.65
CA ALA A 32 25.37 20.15 -23.59
C ALA A 32 25.02 18.72 -23.08
N ASN A 33 25.17 18.36 -21.81
CA ASN A 33 25.09 16.93 -21.42
C ASN A 33 23.93 16.57 -20.48
N CYS A 34 22.69 16.75 -20.97
CA CYS A 34 21.51 16.14 -20.34
C CYS A 34 21.57 14.60 -20.48
N LYS A 35 21.63 13.90 -19.35
CA LYS A 35 21.56 12.43 -19.32
C LYS A 35 20.11 11.95 -19.40
N PHE A 36 19.84 10.96 -20.24
CA PHE A 36 18.55 10.29 -20.35
C PHE A 36 18.67 8.81 -19.94
N PRO A 37 17.60 8.19 -19.40
CA PRO A 37 17.60 6.77 -19.11
C PRO A 37 17.71 5.92 -20.39
N SER A 38 18.06 4.65 -20.22
CA SER A 38 18.15 3.67 -21.32
C SER A 38 16.76 3.38 -21.93
N ILE A 39 15.71 3.49 -21.12
CA ILE A 39 14.30 3.42 -21.52
C ILE A 39 13.58 4.71 -21.09
N PRO A 40 12.83 5.37 -21.99
CA PRO A 40 12.58 4.97 -23.37
C PRO A 40 13.77 5.32 -24.28
N LYS A 41 14.16 4.42 -25.18
CA LYS A 41 15.21 4.69 -26.16
C LYS A 41 14.68 5.62 -27.24
N LYS A 42 15.51 6.55 -27.72
CA LYS A 42 15.16 7.38 -28.88
C LYS A 42 14.98 6.48 -30.11
N MET A 43 13.75 6.45 -30.63
CA MET A 43 13.39 5.67 -31.82
C MET A 43 13.54 6.52 -33.09
N ASN A 44 14.12 5.91 -34.14
CA ASN A 44 14.29 6.54 -35.46
C ASN A 44 12.97 6.56 -36.25
N GLU A 45 12.17 5.51 -36.12
CA GLU A 45 10.89 5.38 -36.82
C GLU A 45 9.78 6.18 -36.11
N LYS A 46 9.13 7.07 -36.87
CA LYS A 46 8.04 7.93 -36.36
C LYS A 46 6.87 7.13 -35.82
N TRP A 47 6.52 6.00 -36.45
CA TRP A 47 5.40 5.16 -36.02
C TRP A 47 5.68 4.51 -34.66
N LYS A 48 6.87 3.91 -34.45
CA LYS A 48 7.27 3.32 -33.16
C LYS A 48 7.26 4.34 -32.04
N ARG A 49 7.77 5.55 -32.32
CA ARG A 49 7.72 6.67 -31.37
C ARG A 49 6.29 7.02 -30.97
N ASN A 50 5.42 7.19 -31.96
CA ASN A 50 4.02 7.54 -31.72
C ASN A 50 3.28 6.43 -30.98
N ALA A 51 3.58 5.16 -31.28
CA ALA A 51 3.03 4.00 -30.59
C ALA A 51 3.45 3.99 -29.11
N THR A 52 4.75 4.14 -28.81
CA THR A 52 5.23 4.22 -27.41
C THR A 52 4.61 5.39 -26.65
N TRP A 53 4.53 6.56 -27.28
CA TRP A 53 3.90 7.74 -26.67
C TRP A 53 2.41 7.50 -26.42
N GLY A 54 1.71 6.88 -27.38
CA GLY A 54 0.31 6.47 -27.24
C GLY A 54 0.10 5.46 -26.12
N ILE A 55 0.95 4.44 -25.99
CA ILE A 55 0.87 3.43 -24.93
C ILE A 55 1.02 4.07 -23.55
N ILE A 56 2.06 4.89 -23.35
CA ILE A 56 2.29 5.57 -22.05
C ILE A 56 1.17 6.58 -21.77
N GLY A 57 0.72 7.31 -22.79
CA GLY A 57 -0.37 8.28 -22.68
C GLY A 57 -1.70 7.62 -22.30
N THR A 58 -2.03 6.49 -22.92
CA THR A 58 -3.21 5.68 -22.58
C THR A 58 -3.11 5.13 -21.17
N ALA A 59 -1.96 4.59 -20.76
CA ALA A 59 -1.77 4.12 -19.39
C ALA A 59 -1.96 5.24 -18.36
N PHE A 60 -1.40 6.44 -18.63
CA PHE A 60 -1.59 7.62 -17.80
C PHE A 60 -3.07 8.02 -17.70
N PHE A 61 -3.76 8.09 -18.85
CA PHE A 61 -5.18 8.44 -18.90
C PHE A 61 -6.04 7.44 -18.14
N LEU A 62 -5.80 6.13 -18.31
CA LEU A 62 -6.51 5.08 -17.60
C LEU A 62 -6.29 5.17 -16.09
N MET A 63 -5.04 5.33 -15.64
CA MET A 63 -4.75 5.47 -14.21
C MET A 63 -5.44 6.69 -13.60
N VAL A 64 -5.38 7.85 -14.25
CA VAL A 64 -6.09 9.06 -13.80
C VAL A 64 -7.60 8.85 -13.78
N SER A 65 -8.14 8.17 -14.79
CA SER A 65 -9.58 7.85 -14.86
C SER A 65 -10.00 6.94 -13.71
N PHE A 66 -9.24 5.87 -13.43
CA PHE A 66 -9.50 4.99 -12.29
C PHE A 66 -9.35 5.74 -10.96
N THR A 67 -8.39 6.65 -10.83
CA THR A 67 -8.28 7.51 -9.64
C THR A 67 -9.53 8.36 -9.47
N GLY A 68 -10.02 8.98 -10.55
CA GLY A 68 -11.28 9.74 -10.54
C GLY A 68 -12.48 8.89 -10.16
N VAL A 69 -12.59 7.67 -10.70
CA VAL A 69 -13.64 6.71 -10.33
C VAL A 69 -13.53 6.32 -8.86
N ALA A 70 -12.34 5.99 -8.37
CA ALA A 70 -12.11 5.63 -6.97
C ALA A 70 -12.44 6.80 -6.02
N ILE A 71 -12.12 8.04 -6.39
CA ILE A 71 -12.54 9.25 -5.64
C ILE A 71 -14.07 9.36 -5.64
N ALA A 72 -14.72 9.21 -6.80
CA ALA A 72 -16.17 9.27 -6.89
C ALA A 72 -16.84 8.21 -6.03
N PHE A 73 -16.36 6.96 -6.05
CA PHE A 73 -16.83 5.90 -5.17
C PHE A 73 -16.56 6.21 -3.70
N THR A 74 -15.40 6.75 -3.36
CA THR A 74 -15.06 7.16 -1.98
C THR A 74 -16.07 8.20 -1.47
N VAL A 75 -16.41 9.20 -2.30
CA VAL A 75 -17.43 10.20 -1.99
C VAL A 75 -18.82 9.56 -1.89
N VAL A 76 -19.18 8.69 -2.83
CA VAL A 76 -20.44 7.96 -2.80
C VAL A 76 -20.55 7.09 -1.56
N PHE A 77 -19.48 6.44 -1.10
CA PHE A 77 -19.49 5.65 0.12
C PHE A 77 -19.59 6.53 1.36
N ALA A 78 -18.88 7.67 1.39
CA ALA A 78 -19.00 8.65 2.47
C ALA A 78 -20.41 9.26 2.56
N VAL A 79 -21.13 9.40 1.44
CA VAL A 79 -22.46 10.03 1.37
C VAL A 79 -23.60 9.01 1.43
N LYS A 80 -23.51 7.92 0.69
CA LYS A 80 -24.47 6.80 0.65
C LYS A 80 -24.11 5.70 1.65
N SER A 81 -23.28 5.96 2.67
CA SER A 81 -23.20 5.00 3.77
C SER A 81 -24.64 4.79 4.24
N PRO A 82 -25.21 3.58 4.09
CA PRO A 82 -26.57 3.31 4.43
C PRO A 82 -26.61 3.37 5.96
N ASN A 83 -26.86 4.57 6.45
CA ASN A 83 -27.45 4.82 7.74
C ASN A 83 -28.84 4.18 7.71
N VAL A 84 -28.87 2.85 7.80
CA VAL A 84 -29.97 2.19 8.47
C VAL A 84 -29.72 2.47 9.95
N GLY A 85 -30.16 3.64 10.41
CA GLY A 85 -30.15 4.01 11.83
C GLY A 85 -29.22 5.13 12.31
N GLY A 86 -28.46 5.84 11.47
CA GLY A 86 -27.78 7.08 11.90
C GLY A 86 -26.82 6.91 13.09
N TYR A 87 -26.05 5.83 13.08
CA TYR A 87 -25.09 5.53 14.15
C TYR A 87 -23.92 6.51 14.14
N ARG A 88 -24.10 7.62 14.85
CA ARG A 88 -23.01 8.53 15.16
C ARG A 88 -22.01 7.81 16.09
N SER A 89 -20.72 8.01 15.87
CA SER A 89 -19.68 7.37 16.71
C SER A 89 -19.70 7.80 18.18
N ASP A 90 -20.43 8.87 18.50
CA ASP A 90 -20.70 9.35 19.86
C ASP A 90 -21.96 8.71 20.49
N SER A 91 -22.74 7.93 19.73
CA SER A 91 -23.84 7.13 20.26
C SER A 91 -23.32 5.93 21.05
N PRO A 92 -23.84 5.65 22.25
CA PRO A 92 -23.55 4.42 22.99
C PRO A 92 -23.79 3.14 22.19
N GLU A 93 -24.75 3.18 21.25
CA GLU A 93 -25.13 2.03 20.45
C GLU A 93 -24.08 1.68 19.39
N TYR A 94 -23.22 2.63 18.98
CA TYR A 94 -22.13 2.38 18.04
C TYR A 94 -21.11 1.37 18.61
N ALA A 95 -20.82 1.46 19.92
CA ALA A 95 -19.91 0.51 20.58
C ALA A 95 -20.44 -0.93 20.53
N LEU A 96 -21.76 -1.12 20.42
CA LEU A 96 -22.41 -2.43 20.37
C LEU A 96 -22.44 -2.99 18.96
N TYR A 97 -23.05 -2.25 18.04
CA TYR A 97 -23.46 -2.79 16.73
C TYR A 97 -22.56 -2.36 15.58
N LYS A 98 -21.81 -1.26 15.76
CA LYS A 98 -20.99 -0.61 14.72
C LYS A 98 -21.83 -0.34 13.46
N ASN A 99 -21.20 0.04 12.34
CA ASN A 99 -21.94 0.22 11.09
C ASN A 99 -22.23 -1.13 10.41
N THR A 100 -23.12 -1.94 11.01
CA THR A 100 -23.46 -3.29 10.58
C THR A 100 -24.96 -3.54 10.77
N ARG A 101 -25.52 -4.52 10.05
CA ARG A 101 -26.91 -4.95 10.23
C ARG A 101 -27.13 -5.92 11.40
N PHE A 102 -26.16 -6.01 12.31
CA PHE A 102 -26.20 -6.99 13.40
C PHE A 102 -27.44 -6.80 14.27
N GLU A 103 -27.80 -5.57 14.64
CA GLU A 103 -28.96 -5.29 15.49
C GLU A 103 -30.26 -5.85 14.90
N GLU A 104 -30.49 -5.63 13.60
CA GLU A 104 -31.68 -6.10 12.89
C GLU A 104 -31.78 -7.63 12.91
N CYS A 105 -30.66 -8.30 12.65
CA CYS A 105 -30.62 -9.76 12.58
C CYS A 105 -30.59 -10.44 13.95
N TYR A 106 -30.03 -9.78 14.96
CA TYR A 106 -30.07 -10.21 16.35
C TYR A 106 -31.48 -10.19 16.92
N ARG A 107 -32.27 -9.15 16.57
CA ARG A 107 -33.66 -8.99 17.02
C ARG A 107 -34.69 -9.73 16.17
N ALA A 108 -34.29 -10.26 15.02
CA ALA A 108 -35.20 -11.01 14.16
C ALA A 108 -35.68 -12.29 14.88
N PRO A 109 -36.99 -12.61 14.83
CA PRO A 109 -37.50 -13.85 15.41
C PRO A 109 -36.80 -15.03 14.74
N GLY A 110 -36.18 -15.91 15.54
CA GLY A 110 -35.42 -17.05 15.05
C GLY A 110 -36.24 -17.87 14.06
N SER A 111 -35.78 -17.89 12.80
CA SER A 111 -36.28 -18.78 11.77
C SER A 111 -36.01 -20.24 12.16
N THR A 112 -36.60 -21.20 11.45
CA THR A 112 -36.59 -22.67 11.59
C THR A 112 -35.22 -23.38 11.74
N THR A 113 -34.15 -22.65 12.00
CA THR A 113 -32.76 -23.09 12.06
C THR A 113 -32.44 -23.76 13.40
N ASN A 114 -31.80 -24.92 13.34
CA ASN A 114 -31.34 -25.64 14.54
C ASN A 114 -30.09 -24.96 15.12
N CYS A 115 -30.28 -24.01 16.05
CA CYS A 115 -29.18 -23.29 16.71
C CYS A 115 -28.18 -24.21 17.43
N THR A 116 -28.60 -25.43 17.83
CA THR A 116 -27.70 -26.45 18.36
C THR A 116 -26.72 -26.95 17.31
N ALA A 117 -27.18 -27.20 16.08
CA ALA A 117 -26.31 -27.58 14.97
C ALA A 117 -25.36 -26.44 14.58
N MET A 118 -25.85 -25.20 14.60
CA MET A 118 -25.02 -24.01 14.35
C MET A 118 -23.91 -23.83 15.40
N ARG A 119 -24.22 -24.07 16.68
CA ARG A 119 -23.24 -24.06 17.76
C ARG A 119 -22.12 -25.07 17.53
N VAL A 120 -22.47 -26.30 17.11
CA VAL A 120 -21.47 -27.33 16.79
C VAL A 120 -20.61 -26.92 15.59
N ALA A 121 -21.22 -26.35 14.55
CA ALA A 121 -20.53 -25.96 13.33
C ALA A 121 -19.56 -24.78 13.52
N LEU A 122 -19.87 -23.83 14.41
CA LEU A 122 -19.08 -22.61 14.60
C LEU A 122 -18.08 -22.68 15.77
N ASN A 123 -18.04 -23.78 16.53
CA ASN A 123 -17.10 -23.92 17.64
C ASN A 123 -15.67 -24.06 17.14
N SER A 124 -14.74 -23.32 17.75
CA SER A 124 -13.32 -23.40 17.42
C SER A 124 -12.74 -24.72 17.90
N SER A 125 -11.94 -25.36 17.04
CA SER A 125 -11.19 -26.57 17.40
C SER A 125 -9.95 -26.28 18.26
N THR A 126 -9.50 -25.02 18.32
CA THR A 126 -8.26 -24.62 18.98
C THR A 126 -8.45 -23.96 20.34
N ILE A 127 -9.62 -23.34 20.58
CA ILE A 127 -9.94 -22.66 21.83
C ILE A 127 -11.31 -23.16 22.29
N THR A 128 -11.33 -23.89 23.40
CA THR A 128 -12.57 -24.39 24.00
C THR A 128 -13.49 -23.24 24.37
N GLY A 129 -14.77 -23.36 24.04
CA GLY A 129 -15.78 -22.35 24.38
C GLY A 129 -15.77 -21.12 23.46
N PHE A 130 -14.88 -21.02 22.49
CA PHE A 130 -14.80 -19.88 21.58
C PHE A 130 -15.27 -20.24 20.17
N GLY A 131 -15.89 -19.30 19.47
CA GLY A 131 -16.14 -19.42 18.04
C GLY A 131 -16.31 -18.08 17.36
N TYR A 132 -16.49 -18.12 16.04
CA TYR A 132 -16.70 -16.92 15.25
C TYR A 132 -17.57 -17.20 14.03
N LEU A 133 -18.34 -16.20 13.62
CA LEU A 133 -19.13 -16.17 12.41
C LEU A 133 -18.51 -15.16 11.44
N ARG A 134 -18.13 -15.61 10.25
CA ARG A 134 -17.54 -14.74 9.22
C ARG A 134 -18.59 -13.80 8.65
N SER A 135 -18.16 -12.61 8.24
CA SER A 135 -18.96 -11.75 7.36
C SER A 135 -19.33 -12.51 6.07
N SER A 136 -20.54 -12.33 5.57
CA SER A 136 -20.98 -12.94 4.31
C SER A 136 -20.03 -12.55 3.15
N PRO A 137 -19.60 -13.50 2.30
CA PRO A 137 -18.84 -13.15 1.11
C PRO A 137 -19.72 -12.36 0.16
N VAL A 138 -19.24 -11.17 -0.26
CA VAL A 138 -19.86 -10.30 -1.29
C VAL A 138 -20.10 -11.04 -2.63
N ILE A 139 -19.58 -12.26 -2.79
CA ILE A 139 -19.60 -13.05 -4.03
C ILE A 139 -20.80 -14.02 -4.10
N SER A 140 -21.56 -14.26 -3.03
CA SER A 140 -22.74 -15.15 -3.09
C SER A 140 -23.99 -14.48 -2.50
N GLU A 141 -24.94 -14.15 -3.37
CA GLU A 141 -26.26 -13.60 -2.98
C GLU A 141 -27.04 -14.55 -2.06
N ASP A 142 -26.79 -15.87 -2.12
CA ASP A 142 -27.46 -16.90 -1.31
C ASP A 142 -27.07 -16.94 0.19
N ASN A 143 -26.01 -16.24 0.63
CA ASN A 143 -25.50 -16.37 2.01
C ASN A 143 -25.95 -15.27 2.98
N SER A 144 -26.64 -14.23 2.51
CA SER A 144 -27.07 -13.11 3.39
C SER A 144 -28.19 -13.52 4.36
N SER A 145 -29.11 -14.39 3.93
CA SER A 145 -30.11 -15.02 4.79
C SER A 145 -29.46 -15.92 5.85
N VAL A 146 -28.46 -16.71 5.44
CA VAL A 146 -27.72 -17.63 6.32
C VAL A 146 -26.97 -16.89 7.43
N TRP A 147 -26.39 -15.71 7.15
CA TRP A 147 -25.71 -14.92 8.18
C TRP A 147 -26.69 -14.39 9.24
N CYS A 148 -27.82 -13.81 8.82
CA CYS A 148 -28.81 -13.30 9.77
C CYS A 148 -29.51 -14.42 10.56
N GLU A 149 -29.75 -15.57 9.94
CA GLU A 149 -30.21 -16.77 10.64
C GLU A 149 -29.21 -17.22 11.71
N ALA A 150 -27.92 -17.25 11.41
CA ALA A 150 -26.89 -17.59 12.38
C ALA A 150 -26.80 -16.55 13.52
N VAL A 151 -26.94 -15.26 13.22
CA VAL A 151 -26.95 -14.19 14.22
C VAL A 151 -28.16 -14.28 15.14
N SER A 152 -29.34 -14.64 14.62
CA SER A 152 -30.56 -14.79 15.41
C SER A 152 -30.45 -15.84 16.52
N CYS A 153 -29.56 -16.84 16.37
CA CYS A 153 -29.27 -17.82 17.42
C CYS A 153 -28.59 -17.25 18.67
N PHE A 154 -28.14 -15.99 18.62
CA PHE A 154 -27.47 -15.31 19.73
C PHE A 154 -28.36 -14.29 20.43
N ASN A 155 -29.68 -14.26 20.18
CA ASN A 155 -30.60 -13.24 20.74
C ASN A 155 -30.56 -13.09 22.28
N ASP A 156 -30.13 -14.13 23.01
CA ASP A 156 -29.99 -14.08 24.48
C ASP A 156 -28.57 -13.71 24.97
N TYR A 157 -27.59 -13.68 24.07
CA TYR A 157 -26.18 -13.45 24.39
C TYR A 157 -25.91 -11.98 24.66
N LYS A 158 -25.03 -11.72 25.62
CA LYS A 158 -24.57 -10.37 25.96
C LYS A 158 -23.76 -9.77 24.81
N VAL A 159 -24.27 -8.70 24.21
CA VAL A 159 -23.54 -7.94 23.19
C VAL A 159 -22.50 -7.05 23.87
N ILE A 160 -21.23 -7.22 23.53
CA ILE A 160 -20.12 -6.55 24.21
C ILE A 160 -19.82 -5.20 23.53
N PRO A 161 -19.93 -4.07 24.25
CA PRO A 161 -19.53 -2.77 23.75
C PRO A 161 -18.00 -2.69 23.63
N SER A 162 -17.53 -2.23 22.47
CA SER A 162 -16.10 -2.06 22.20
C SER A 162 -15.80 -0.89 21.26
N THR A 163 -14.59 -0.33 21.38
CA THR A 163 -14.08 0.71 20.49
C THR A 163 -12.96 0.17 19.62
N PRO A 164 -12.97 0.40 18.29
CA PRO A 164 -11.93 -0.09 17.41
C PRO A 164 -10.62 0.69 17.59
N ARG A 165 -9.49 -0.01 17.66
CA ARG A 165 -8.15 0.59 17.54
C ARG A 165 -7.82 0.86 16.07
N ASP A 166 -6.76 1.63 15.83
CA ASP A 166 -6.20 1.83 14.48
C ASP A 166 -5.78 0.49 13.83
N SER A 167 -5.47 -0.55 14.62
CA SER A 167 -5.17 -1.91 14.17
C SER A 167 -6.40 -2.74 13.77
N ALA A 168 -7.62 -2.35 14.15
CA ALA A 168 -8.85 -2.89 13.56
C ALA A 168 -9.04 -2.38 12.13
N MET A 169 -8.33 -1.32 11.73
CA MET A 169 -8.56 -0.61 10.49
C MET A 169 -7.52 -0.99 9.43
N TRP A 170 -7.67 -2.19 8.89
CA TRP A 170 -6.75 -2.74 7.89
C TRP A 170 -6.83 -2.03 6.52
N PRO A 171 -5.79 -2.16 5.68
CA PRO A 171 -5.86 -1.68 4.32
C PRO A 171 -6.89 -2.51 3.51
N THR A 172 -7.86 -1.82 2.94
CA THR A 172 -8.79 -2.35 1.93
C THR A 172 -8.13 -2.43 0.55
N LEU A 173 -8.77 -3.09 -0.42
CA LEU A 173 -8.33 -3.06 -1.81
C LEU A 173 -8.24 -1.61 -2.32
N LEU A 174 -9.21 -0.77 -1.95
CA LEU A 174 -9.23 0.65 -2.28
C LEU A 174 -8.04 1.40 -1.69
N THR A 175 -7.76 1.28 -0.39
CA THR A 175 -6.63 1.99 0.23
C THR A 175 -5.30 1.53 -0.35
N SER A 176 -5.16 0.23 -0.63
CA SER A 176 -3.93 -0.35 -1.18
C SER A 176 -3.71 0.13 -2.62
N TRP A 177 -4.76 0.10 -3.44
CA TRP A 177 -4.70 0.57 -4.82
C TRP A 177 -4.48 2.08 -4.91
N ALA A 178 -5.20 2.89 -4.12
CA ALA A 178 -5.08 4.35 -4.09
C ALA A 178 -3.65 4.79 -3.75
N THR A 179 -3.06 4.12 -2.77
CA THR A 179 -1.68 4.30 -2.36
C THR A 179 -0.70 4.05 -3.51
N CYS A 180 -0.83 2.93 -4.22
CA CYS A 180 -0.02 2.64 -5.41
C CYS A 180 -0.23 3.65 -6.53
N ALA A 181 -1.50 3.96 -6.83
CA ALA A 181 -1.89 4.76 -7.98
C ALA A 181 -1.24 6.14 -7.97
N GLY A 182 -1.15 6.81 -6.82
CA GLY A 182 -0.60 8.16 -6.72
C GLY A 182 0.85 8.28 -7.22
N PHE A 183 1.77 7.47 -6.69
CA PHE A 183 3.18 7.55 -7.12
C PHE A 183 3.40 7.01 -8.53
N LEU A 184 2.53 6.10 -9.01
CA LEU A 184 2.55 5.54 -10.36
C LEU A 184 2.08 6.53 -11.43
N VAL A 185 0.99 7.27 -11.18
CA VAL A 185 0.55 8.37 -12.04
C VAL A 185 1.68 9.40 -12.20
N GLY A 186 2.32 9.78 -11.10
CA GLY A 186 3.48 10.65 -11.12
C GLY A 186 4.65 10.05 -11.93
N SER A 187 4.87 8.74 -11.87
CA SER A 187 5.95 8.06 -12.61
C SER A 187 5.67 8.00 -14.12
N LEU A 188 4.45 7.64 -14.53
CA LEU A 188 4.00 7.69 -15.93
C LEU A 188 4.10 9.09 -16.51
N PHE A 189 3.71 10.10 -15.73
CA PHE A 189 3.81 11.48 -16.13
C PHE A 189 5.27 11.91 -16.35
N GLN A 190 6.17 11.57 -15.43
CA GLN A 190 7.61 11.82 -15.60
C GLN A 190 8.18 11.08 -16.82
N LEU A 191 7.72 9.85 -17.10
CA LEU A 191 8.12 9.10 -18.29
C LEU A 191 7.67 9.80 -19.58
N LEU A 192 6.45 10.35 -19.62
CA LEU A 192 5.97 11.16 -20.76
C LEU A 192 6.83 12.41 -20.98
N LEU A 193 7.20 13.11 -19.91
CA LEU A 193 8.09 14.27 -19.99
C LEU A 193 9.48 13.89 -20.49
N GLN A 194 10.05 12.79 -20.00
CA GLN A 194 11.32 12.27 -20.46
C GLN A 194 11.28 11.89 -21.94
N GLN A 195 10.21 11.23 -22.38
CA GLN A 195 10.03 10.88 -23.78
C GLN A 195 9.93 12.12 -24.66
N LYS A 196 9.15 13.13 -24.26
CA LYS A 196 9.05 14.41 -24.98
C LYS A 196 10.41 15.10 -25.08
N ALA A 197 11.17 15.11 -23.98
CA ALA A 197 12.48 15.75 -23.91
C ALA A 197 13.53 15.07 -24.81
N LEU A 198 13.48 13.74 -25.00
CA LEU A 198 14.37 13.02 -25.94
C LEU A 198 14.26 13.49 -27.41
N TYR A 199 13.12 14.06 -27.77
CA TYR A 199 12.86 14.60 -29.11
C TYR A 199 12.95 16.13 -29.17
N SER A 200 13.29 16.79 -28.07
CA SER A 200 13.56 18.23 -28.05
C SER A 200 14.90 18.55 -28.73
N PRO A 201 15.05 19.73 -29.37
CA PRO A 201 16.32 20.15 -29.95
C PRO A 201 17.43 20.20 -28.89
N ARG A 202 18.59 19.61 -29.20
CA ARG A 202 19.77 19.56 -28.29
C ARG A 202 20.38 20.92 -27.97
N ASN A 203 20.06 21.95 -28.75
CA ASN A 203 20.68 23.27 -28.64
C ASN A 203 19.99 24.16 -27.59
N LYS A 204 19.04 23.63 -26.82
CA LYS A 204 18.38 24.39 -25.76
C LYS A 204 19.20 24.31 -24.48
N PRO A 205 19.71 25.44 -23.95
CA PRO A 205 20.45 25.44 -22.69
C PRO A 205 19.51 25.08 -21.52
N CYS A 206 20.08 24.41 -20.51
CA CYS A 206 19.39 24.11 -19.26
C CYS A 206 18.92 25.38 -18.55
N LYS A 207 17.62 25.50 -18.28
CA LYS A 207 17.00 26.63 -17.57
C LYS A 207 16.98 26.47 -16.03
N GLY A 208 17.84 25.63 -15.46
CA GLY A 208 17.85 25.36 -14.01
C GLY A 208 16.51 24.83 -13.52
N LEU A 209 16.02 25.30 -12.37
CA LEU A 209 14.71 24.89 -11.82
C LEU A 209 13.54 25.11 -12.79
N GLY A 210 13.67 26.04 -13.75
CA GLY A 210 12.69 26.25 -14.81
C GLY A 210 12.51 25.07 -15.79
N GLU A 211 13.39 24.07 -15.76
CA GLU A 211 13.22 22.80 -16.48
C GLU A 211 12.18 21.87 -15.84
N VAL A 212 11.97 22.02 -14.53
CA VAL A 212 10.91 21.29 -13.83
C VAL A 212 9.63 22.06 -14.03
N HIS A 213 8.78 21.56 -14.93
CA HIS A 213 7.48 22.15 -15.19
C HIS A 213 6.64 22.30 -13.91
N TRP A 214 5.85 23.38 -13.82
CA TRP A 214 5.04 23.71 -12.65
C TRP A 214 4.12 22.55 -12.20
N TYR A 215 3.53 21.82 -13.14
CA TYR A 215 2.64 20.69 -12.86
C TYR A 215 3.37 19.47 -12.26
N SER A 216 4.69 19.34 -12.43
CA SER A 216 5.47 18.27 -11.81
C SER A 216 5.53 18.44 -10.29
N TRP A 217 5.40 19.68 -9.79
CA TRP A 217 5.40 19.97 -8.36
C TRP A 217 4.17 19.42 -7.64
N LEU A 218 3.05 19.21 -8.34
CA LEU A 218 1.87 18.56 -7.76
C LEU A 218 2.19 17.11 -7.35
N PHE A 219 2.85 16.37 -8.25
CA PHE A 219 3.27 14.99 -7.97
C PHE A 219 4.40 14.92 -6.93
N ILE A 220 5.32 15.89 -6.96
CA ILE A 220 6.38 15.99 -5.94
C ILE A 220 5.78 16.28 -4.55
N GLY A 221 4.82 17.20 -4.48
CA GLY A 221 4.12 17.51 -3.24
C GLY A 221 3.37 16.30 -2.70
N TYR A 222 2.64 15.59 -3.55
CA TYR A 222 1.98 14.33 -3.19
C TYR A 222 2.98 13.31 -2.62
N ASP A 223 4.06 13.02 -3.36
CA ASP A 223 5.07 12.04 -2.93
C ASP A 223 5.75 12.44 -1.61
N LEU A 224 5.96 13.74 -1.38
CA LEU A 224 6.55 14.26 -0.15
C LEU A 224 5.62 14.08 1.05
N VAL A 225 4.34 14.42 0.89
CA VAL A 225 3.32 14.21 1.93
C VAL A 225 3.22 12.72 2.25
N SER A 226 3.17 11.88 1.21
CA SER A 226 3.18 10.43 1.34
C SER A 226 4.40 9.91 2.11
N PHE A 227 5.59 10.36 1.75
CA PHE A 227 6.82 9.97 2.43
C PHE A 227 6.82 10.35 3.91
N ILE A 228 6.41 11.58 4.26
CA ILE A 228 6.32 12.03 5.65
C ILE A 228 5.32 11.18 6.42
N TRP A 229 4.17 10.92 5.81
CA TRP A 229 3.10 10.19 6.45
C TRP A 229 3.44 8.73 6.72
N TRP A 230 4.16 8.09 5.80
CA TRP A 230 4.69 6.75 5.99
C TRP A 230 5.53 6.66 7.27
N TRP A 231 6.42 7.63 7.48
CA TRP A 231 7.30 7.68 8.67
C TRP A 231 6.52 7.91 9.96
N VAL A 232 5.50 8.78 9.93
CA VAL A 232 4.61 8.97 11.08
C VAL A 232 3.89 7.67 11.43
N SER A 233 3.37 6.96 10.43
CA SER A 233 2.68 5.69 10.62
C SER A 233 3.61 4.59 11.10
N PHE A 234 4.83 4.51 10.55
CA PHE A 234 5.87 3.60 11.01
C PHE A 234 6.30 3.89 12.45
N GLY A 235 6.50 5.15 12.82
CA GLY A 235 6.84 5.53 14.19
C GLY A 235 5.77 5.11 15.20
N LYS A 236 4.49 5.28 14.85
CA LYS A 236 3.36 4.77 15.65
C LYS A 236 3.39 3.24 15.75
N LEU A 237 3.65 2.54 14.65
CA LEU A 237 3.77 1.08 14.65
C LEU A 237 4.92 0.59 15.51
N ALA A 238 6.09 1.23 15.45
CA ALA A 238 7.25 0.86 16.23
C ALA A 238 7.05 1.13 17.74
N ALA A 239 6.27 2.15 18.09
CA ALA A 239 5.97 2.50 19.48
C ALA A 239 4.88 1.62 20.11
N ALA A 240 3.84 1.26 19.34
CA ALA A 240 2.71 0.44 19.80
C ALA A 240 2.22 -0.51 18.68
N PRO A 241 2.94 -1.63 18.43
CA PRO A 241 2.63 -2.60 17.39
C PRO A 241 1.19 -3.13 17.41
N GLU A 242 0.62 -3.28 18.61
CA GLU A 242 -0.69 -3.83 18.93
C GLU A 242 -1.86 -2.91 18.52
N SER A 243 -1.66 -1.59 18.56
CA SER A 243 -2.74 -0.62 18.36
C SER A 243 -2.63 0.17 17.05
N ALA A 244 -1.43 0.26 16.47
CA ALA A 244 -1.19 1.13 15.32
C ALA A 244 -1.69 0.56 13.99
N ALA A 245 -1.96 1.43 13.02
CA ALA A 245 -2.25 1.02 11.65
C ALA A 245 -0.96 0.55 10.93
N THR A 246 -1.11 -0.38 9.99
CA THR A 246 0.01 -0.88 9.18
C THR A 246 0.36 0.13 8.08
N PRO A 247 1.59 0.68 8.05
CA PRO A 247 2.05 1.49 6.92
C PRO A 247 2.24 0.58 5.69
N PHE A 248 2.13 1.16 4.50
CA PHE A 248 2.21 0.39 3.28
C PHE A 248 3.65 -0.05 2.97
N ILE A 249 3.85 -1.33 2.62
CA ILE A 249 5.18 -1.94 2.66
C ILE A 249 6.10 -1.56 1.49
N VAL A 250 5.58 -0.91 0.43
CA VAL A 250 6.39 -0.47 -0.72
C VAL A 250 6.65 1.04 -0.73
N GLY A 251 6.39 1.76 0.37
CA GLY A 251 6.65 3.20 0.47
C GLY A 251 8.09 3.61 0.15
N TRP A 252 9.06 2.71 0.37
CA TRP A 252 10.50 2.88 0.03
C TRP A 252 10.76 3.16 -1.47
N VAL A 253 9.81 2.85 -2.34
CA VAL A 253 9.87 3.15 -3.78
C VAL A 253 9.91 4.66 -4.05
N ILE A 254 9.28 5.49 -3.21
CA ILE A 254 9.24 6.94 -3.39
C ILE A 254 10.66 7.53 -3.34
N PRO A 255 11.45 7.37 -2.26
CA PRO A 255 12.82 7.87 -2.26
C PRO A 255 13.70 7.17 -3.31
N TRP A 256 13.46 5.89 -3.64
CA TRP A 256 14.17 5.22 -4.74
C TRP A 256 13.92 5.89 -6.09
N LYS A 257 12.67 6.27 -6.39
CA LYS A 257 12.26 7.04 -7.56
C LYS A 257 13.02 8.37 -7.63
N TYR A 258 13.05 9.13 -6.54
CA TYR A 258 13.75 10.42 -6.51
C TYR A 258 15.26 10.27 -6.66
N ALA A 259 15.87 9.26 -6.04
CA ALA A 259 17.28 8.93 -6.25
C ALA A 259 17.60 8.70 -7.75
N GLY A 260 16.69 8.02 -8.47
CA GLY A 260 16.79 7.85 -9.92
C GLY A 260 16.60 9.16 -10.71
N LEU A 261 15.61 9.98 -10.33
CA LEU A 261 15.28 11.21 -11.05
C LEU A 261 16.45 12.21 -11.09
N PHE A 262 17.20 12.39 -10.00
CA PHE A 262 18.36 13.31 -9.98
C PHE A 262 19.46 12.95 -10.99
N ARG A 263 19.47 11.71 -11.51
CA ARG A 263 20.45 11.28 -12.51
C ARG A 263 20.09 11.73 -13.93
N TYR A 264 18.80 11.91 -14.22
CA TYR A 264 18.29 12.09 -15.56
C TYR A 264 17.56 13.42 -15.75
N HIS A 265 17.40 13.84 -17.00
CA HIS A 265 16.59 14.99 -17.35
C HIS A 265 15.12 14.78 -16.89
N PRO A 266 14.41 15.82 -16.40
CA PRO A 266 14.83 17.23 -16.28
C PRO A 266 15.65 17.56 -15.03
N PHE A 267 15.62 16.73 -13.99
CA PHE A 267 16.21 17.06 -12.70
C PHE A 267 17.74 17.19 -12.74
N SER A 268 18.42 16.36 -13.52
CA SER A 268 19.89 16.46 -13.67
C SER A 268 20.35 17.79 -14.27
N CYS A 269 19.51 18.38 -15.13
CA CYS A 269 19.67 19.68 -15.79
C CYS A 269 19.23 20.81 -14.85
N ALA A 270 18.15 20.61 -14.09
CA ALA A 270 17.66 21.58 -13.11
C ALA A 270 18.67 21.88 -11.99
N PHE A 271 19.41 20.86 -11.56
CA PHE A 271 20.49 20.98 -10.58
C PHE A 271 21.89 20.98 -11.22
N GLY A 272 21.99 21.31 -12.52
CA GLY A 272 23.24 21.28 -13.28
C GLY A 272 24.32 22.19 -12.70
N THR A 273 23.92 23.38 -12.24
CA THR A 273 24.84 24.38 -11.63
C THR A 273 25.41 23.94 -10.28
N ASN A 274 24.71 23.08 -9.53
CA ASN A 274 25.15 22.56 -8.23
C ASN A 274 25.31 21.04 -8.25
N ARG A 275 26.36 20.58 -8.94
CA ARG A 275 26.68 19.14 -9.07
C ARG A 275 26.89 18.44 -7.72
N ARG A 276 27.52 19.12 -6.75
CA ARG A 276 27.73 18.57 -5.41
C ARG A 276 26.40 18.37 -4.68
N GLY A 277 25.54 19.38 -4.66
CA GLY A 277 24.21 19.31 -4.06
C GLY A 277 23.35 18.20 -4.67
N LYS A 278 23.36 18.07 -6.01
CA LYS A 278 22.69 16.97 -6.72
C LYS A 278 23.17 15.59 -6.27
N ASN A 279 24.48 15.38 -6.21
CA ASN A 279 25.05 14.09 -5.81
C ASN A 279 24.77 13.75 -4.34
N VAL A 280 24.81 14.76 -3.46
CA VAL A 280 24.44 14.62 -2.04
C VAL A 280 22.96 14.27 -1.91
N ALA A 281 22.06 15.01 -2.57
CA ALA A 281 20.62 14.74 -2.56
C ALA A 281 20.32 13.32 -3.06
N ARG A 282 20.96 12.91 -4.16
CA ARG A 282 20.87 11.53 -4.66
C ARG A 282 21.27 10.49 -3.61
N GLY A 283 22.40 10.72 -2.93
CA GLY A 283 22.88 9.85 -1.86
C GLY A 283 21.89 9.75 -0.70
N ILE A 284 21.34 10.88 -0.26
CA ILE A 284 20.32 10.94 0.80
C ILE A 284 19.10 10.11 0.41
N PHE A 285 18.55 10.30 -0.79
CA PHE A 285 17.38 9.53 -1.23
C PHE A 285 17.65 8.02 -1.33
N TYR A 286 18.85 7.60 -1.76
CA TYR A 286 19.21 6.17 -1.71
C TYR A 286 19.28 5.63 -0.28
N ILE A 287 19.89 6.38 0.64
CA ILE A 287 19.97 5.99 2.06
C ILE A 287 18.55 5.88 2.64
N LEU A 288 17.70 6.88 2.41
CA LEU A 288 16.31 6.87 2.85
C LEU A 288 15.52 5.68 2.27
N ALA A 289 15.73 5.35 0.99
CA ALA A 289 15.10 4.18 0.38
C ALA A 289 15.53 2.88 1.05
N VAL A 290 16.83 2.72 1.36
CA VAL A 290 17.34 1.54 2.07
C VAL A 290 16.78 1.47 3.49
N ILE A 291 16.77 2.58 4.24
CA ILE A 291 16.23 2.60 5.60
C ILE A 291 14.73 2.27 5.57
N GLN A 292 13.94 2.87 4.66
CA GLN A 292 12.52 2.54 4.52
C GLN A 292 12.31 1.09 4.07
N TRP A 293 13.17 0.52 3.22
CA TRP A 293 13.11 -0.89 2.83
C TRP A 293 13.34 -1.83 4.02
N ILE A 294 14.34 -1.56 4.87
CA ILE A 294 14.58 -2.31 6.12
C ILE A 294 13.37 -2.17 7.07
N ALA A 295 12.88 -0.95 7.25
CA ALA A 295 11.71 -0.71 8.10
C ALA A 295 10.44 -1.38 7.53
N SER A 296 10.31 -1.50 6.20
CA SER A 296 9.23 -2.26 5.57
C SER A 296 9.33 -3.77 5.86
N TRP A 297 10.54 -4.34 5.97
CA TRP A 297 10.71 -5.71 6.45
C TRP A 297 10.22 -5.89 7.88
N TYR A 298 10.47 -4.93 8.77
CA TYR A 298 9.94 -4.96 10.13
C TYR A 298 8.39 -4.92 10.13
N VAL A 299 7.80 -4.08 9.28
CA VAL A 299 6.34 -4.04 9.07
C VAL A 299 5.83 -5.41 8.61
N ILE A 300 6.48 -6.05 7.63
CA ILE A 300 6.13 -7.39 7.15
C ILE A 300 6.24 -8.40 8.30
N HIS A 301 7.30 -8.36 9.10
CA HIS A 301 7.50 -9.30 10.20
C HIS A 301 6.41 -9.20 11.28
N ILE A 302 6.02 -7.99 11.70
CA ILE A 302 4.95 -7.79 12.69
C ILE A 302 3.61 -8.29 12.15
N ASN A 303 3.28 -7.91 10.92
CA ASN A 303 1.94 -8.15 10.38
C ASN A 303 1.79 -9.57 9.86
N PHE A 304 2.87 -10.17 9.37
CA PHE A 304 2.86 -11.38 8.55
C PHE A 304 3.97 -12.36 8.97
N PRO A 305 4.01 -12.80 10.25
CA PRO A 305 5.09 -13.66 10.74
C PRO A 305 5.16 -14.99 10.00
N SER A 306 4.05 -15.49 9.44
CA SER A 306 4.02 -16.72 8.63
C SER A 306 4.88 -16.67 7.35
N LEU A 307 5.17 -15.47 6.83
CA LEU A 307 6.13 -15.29 5.73
C LEU A 307 7.59 -15.30 6.20
N THR A 308 7.84 -15.16 7.51
CA THR A 308 9.18 -15.06 8.10
C THR A 308 9.53 -16.24 9.02
N VAL A 309 8.53 -16.96 9.54
CA VAL A 309 8.67 -18.10 10.46
C VAL A 309 7.66 -19.17 10.07
N PRO A 310 8.08 -20.41 9.75
CA PRO A 310 7.16 -21.50 9.44
C PRO A 310 6.41 -21.95 10.71
N GLY A 311 5.08 -21.84 10.70
CA GLY A 311 4.23 -22.39 11.78
C GLY A 311 2.75 -21.99 11.61
N PRO A 312 1.81 -22.73 12.22
CA PRO A 312 0.40 -22.34 12.34
C PRO A 312 0.29 -21.26 13.44
N GLY A 313 0.96 -20.14 13.21
CA GLY A 313 1.03 -19.03 14.14
C GLY A 313 0.06 -17.94 13.73
N TRP A 314 -0.73 -17.48 14.68
CA TRP A 314 -1.28 -16.14 14.70
C TRP A 314 -0.21 -15.11 14.30
N GLY A 315 -0.62 -13.99 13.68
CA GLY A 315 0.29 -12.84 13.46
C GLY A 315 1.01 -12.46 14.76
N LEU A 316 2.19 -11.82 14.77
CA LEU A 316 2.77 -11.33 16.03
C LEU A 316 1.86 -10.28 16.70
N ARG A 317 0.91 -9.72 15.93
CA ARG A 317 -0.23 -8.91 16.38
C ARG A 317 -1.39 -9.68 17.03
N ALA A 318 -1.44 -10.99 16.91
CA ALA A 318 -2.42 -11.82 17.57
C ALA A 318 -1.66 -12.66 18.62
N PRO A 319 -2.02 -12.55 19.90
CA PRO A 319 -3.39 -12.38 20.39
C PRO A 319 -3.75 -10.93 20.80
N ASP A 320 -3.03 -9.91 20.34
CA ASP A 320 -3.33 -8.54 20.76
C ASP A 320 -4.71 -8.09 20.24
N PRO A 321 -5.54 -7.50 21.11
CA PRO A 321 -6.89 -7.11 20.75
C PRO A 321 -6.86 -5.90 19.81
N SER A 322 -7.61 -5.98 18.72
CA SER A 322 -7.86 -4.86 17.79
C SER A 322 -8.94 -3.92 18.31
N TYR A 323 -9.65 -4.32 19.36
CA TYR A 323 -10.77 -3.57 19.94
C TYR A 323 -10.56 -3.43 21.45
N ASP A 324 -10.85 -2.25 21.99
CA ASP A 324 -10.86 -2.00 23.43
C ASP A 324 -12.25 -2.27 24.01
N CYS A 325 -12.30 -3.07 25.07
CA CYS A 325 -13.53 -3.37 25.79
C CYS A 325 -14.03 -2.13 26.56
N VAL A 326 -15.29 -1.74 26.39
CA VAL A 326 -15.89 -0.62 27.13
C VAL A 326 -16.62 -1.17 28.36
N GLN A 327 -15.85 -1.57 29.38
CA GLN A 327 -16.36 -2.29 30.54
C GLN A 327 -17.53 -1.59 31.24
N SER A 328 -17.49 -0.26 31.33
CA SER A 328 -18.52 0.56 31.99
C SER A 328 -19.90 0.48 31.32
N GLN A 329 -19.96 0.05 30.06
CA GLN A 329 -21.21 -0.07 29.31
C GLN A 329 -21.74 -1.50 29.25
N ILE A 330 -20.98 -2.49 29.74
CA ILE A 330 -21.39 -3.91 29.66
C ILE A 330 -22.70 -4.12 30.38
N ASP A 331 -22.86 -3.65 31.61
CA ASP A 331 -24.06 -3.96 32.40
C ASP A 331 -25.34 -3.46 31.70
N ALA A 332 -25.29 -2.28 31.09
CA ALA A 332 -26.38 -1.67 30.33
C ALA A 332 -26.58 -2.24 28.92
N ALA A 333 -25.63 -3.02 28.40
CA ALA A 333 -25.71 -3.60 27.07
C ALA A 333 -26.78 -4.72 26.96
N PRO A 334 -27.33 -4.98 25.77
CA PRO A 334 -28.39 -5.98 25.57
C PRO A 334 -27.88 -7.42 25.76
N GLY A 335 -28.81 -8.30 26.14
CA GLY A 335 -28.56 -9.72 26.38
C GLY A 335 -28.06 -10.04 27.79
N THR A 336 -27.79 -11.32 28.04
CA THR A 336 -27.36 -11.85 29.34
C THR A 336 -26.04 -12.60 29.22
N SER A 337 -25.22 -12.54 30.26
CA SER A 337 -23.94 -13.25 30.35
C SER A 337 -23.85 -14.00 31.66
N THR A 338 -23.20 -15.16 31.63
CA THR A 338 -22.81 -15.95 32.80
C THR A 338 -21.52 -15.44 33.45
N CYS A 339 -20.78 -14.55 32.79
CA CYS A 339 -19.51 -13.98 33.23
C CYS A 339 -19.67 -12.52 33.69
N SER A 340 -18.80 -12.07 34.58
CA SER A 340 -18.73 -10.66 34.97
C SER A 340 -18.14 -9.80 33.84
N ALA A 341 -18.41 -8.49 33.86
CA ALA A 341 -17.82 -7.52 32.92
C ALA A 341 -16.27 -7.59 32.88
N THR A 342 -15.63 -7.77 34.03
CA THR A 342 -14.17 -7.96 34.14
C THR A 342 -13.69 -9.25 33.48
N GLN A 343 -14.42 -10.36 33.66
CA GLN A 343 -14.10 -11.62 33.03
C GLN A 343 -14.24 -11.52 31.51
N ILE A 344 -15.32 -10.90 31.01
CA ILE A 344 -15.54 -10.67 29.58
C ILE A 344 -14.39 -9.84 28.98
N CYS A 345 -14.05 -8.69 29.57
CA CYS A 345 -12.97 -7.85 29.04
C CYS A 345 -11.58 -8.49 29.13
N SER A 346 -11.38 -9.50 30.00
CA SER A 346 -10.13 -10.26 30.07
C SER A 346 -9.95 -11.30 28.95
N ARG A 347 -11.00 -11.58 28.17
CA ARG A 347 -10.99 -12.53 27.05
C ARG A 347 -10.51 -11.84 25.77
N ASN A 348 -9.20 -11.64 25.63
CA ASN A 348 -8.60 -10.94 24.48
C ASN A 348 -9.08 -11.47 23.11
N TRP A 349 -9.31 -12.79 22.98
CA TRP A 349 -9.75 -13.43 21.74
C TRP A 349 -11.09 -12.93 21.19
N LEU A 350 -11.98 -12.41 22.05
CA LEU A 350 -13.24 -11.78 21.61
C LEU A 350 -13.00 -10.49 20.85
N PHE A 351 -11.90 -9.80 21.16
CA PHE A 351 -11.56 -8.49 20.63
C PHE A 351 -10.48 -8.56 19.54
N VAL A 352 -10.19 -9.74 19.01
CA VAL A 352 -9.33 -9.92 17.84
C VAL A 352 -10.18 -9.79 16.58
N ASP A 353 -9.65 -9.15 15.54
CA ASP A 353 -10.32 -9.10 14.25
C ASP A 353 -10.10 -10.39 13.42
N LEU A 354 -11.00 -11.35 13.59
CA LEU A 354 -10.93 -12.69 12.97
C LEU A 354 -11.38 -12.70 11.50
N GLY A 355 -12.21 -11.75 11.11
CA GLY A 355 -12.83 -11.70 9.78
C GLY A 355 -11.79 -11.49 8.71
N PHE A 356 -10.85 -10.62 9.01
CA PHE A 356 -9.72 -10.34 8.15
C PHE A 356 -8.65 -11.43 8.20
N HIS A 357 -8.39 -12.08 9.35
CA HIS A 357 -7.42 -13.18 9.46
C HIS A 357 -7.71 -14.35 8.50
N LEU A 358 -8.97 -14.53 8.09
CA LEU A 358 -9.43 -15.64 7.25
C LEU A 358 -9.72 -15.29 5.80
N LEU A 359 -10.16 -14.06 5.49
CA LEU A 359 -10.05 -13.50 4.13
C LEU A 359 -8.58 -13.50 3.66
N TYR A 360 -7.66 -13.43 4.61
CA TYR A 360 -6.22 -13.51 4.47
C TYR A 360 -5.65 -14.93 4.30
N LEU A 361 -6.32 -15.96 4.85
CA LEU A 361 -5.95 -17.38 4.61
C LEU A 361 -6.30 -17.84 3.20
N ASN A 362 -7.21 -17.15 2.49
CA ASN A 362 -7.29 -17.23 1.03
C ASN A 362 -6.13 -16.42 0.44
N ALA A 363 -4.99 -17.08 0.27
CA ALA A 363 -3.64 -16.64 -0.11
C ALA A 363 -3.43 -15.44 -1.07
N ASN A 364 -4.44 -14.86 -1.71
CA ASN A 364 -4.30 -13.95 -2.84
C ASN A 364 -3.78 -12.52 -2.50
N PRO A 365 -4.29 -11.78 -1.49
CA PRO A 365 -3.87 -10.40 -1.29
C PRO A 365 -2.51 -10.26 -0.57
N LEU A 366 -2.21 -11.15 0.39
CA LEU A 366 -0.90 -11.17 1.05
C LEU A 366 0.21 -11.55 0.08
N LEU A 367 -0.01 -12.63 -0.67
CA LEU A 367 0.94 -13.08 -1.67
C LEU A 367 1.09 -12.01 -2.74
N ALA A 368 0.02 -11.31 -3.15
CA ALA A 368 0.14 -10.18 -4.07
C ALA A 368 0.99 -9.03 -3.50
N ILE A 369 0.73 -8.57 -2.28
CA ILE A 369 1.47 -7.46 -1.65
C ILE A 369 2.95 -7.86 -1.39
N GLY A 370 3.18 -9.06 -0.88
CA GLY A 370 4.52 -9.62 -0.67
C GLY A 370 5.28 -9.87 -1.99
N LEU A 371 4.61 -10.37 -3.02
CA LEU A 371 5.18 -10.53 -4.37
C LEU A 371 5.49 -9.17 -4.99
N MET A 372 4.65 -8.16 -4.81
CA MET A 372 4.95 -6.79 -5.28
C MET A 372 6.19 -6.24 -4.59
N PHE A 373 6.28 -6.37 -3.27
CA PHE A 373 7.48 -5.98 -2.52
C PHE A 373 8.73 -6.71 -3.01
N LEU A 374 8.65 -8.03 -3.21
CA LEU A 374 9.75 -8.84 -3.72
C LEU A 374 10.13 -8.45 -5.15
N ALA A 375 9.14 -8.29 -6.05
CA ALA A 375 9.37 -7.91 -7.44
C ALA A 375 10.03 -6.53 -7.54
N LEU A 376 9.58 -5.55 -6.75
CA LEU A 376 10.19 -4.24 -6.67
C LEU A 376 11.60 -4.29 -6.08
N THR A 377 11.83 -5.11 -5.06
CA THR A 377 13.16 -5.35 -4.49
C THR A 377 14.10 -5.94 -5.53
N ILE A 378 13.66 -6.96 -6.28
CA ILE A 378 14.42 -7.56 -7.39
C ILE A 378 14.71 -6.50 -8.45
N ALA A 379 13.72 -5.69 -8.84
CA ALA A 379 13.92 -4.62 -9.83
C ALA A 379 14.94 -3.57 -9.37
N ALA A 380 14.91 -3.17 -8.09
CA ALA A 380 15.85 -2.21 -7.53
C ALA A 380 17.28 -2.78 -7.43
N LEU A 381 17.42 -4.07 -7.14
CA LEU A 381 18.70 -4.77 -7.05
C LEU A 381 19.21 -5.33 -8.38
N TRP A 382 18.37 -5.37 -9.43
CA TRP A 382 18.69 -5.95 -10.73
C TRP A 382 19.99 -5.45 -11.33
N PRO A 383 20.31 -4.13 -11.31
CA PRO A 383 21.59 -3.65 -11.84
C PRO A 383 22.80 -4.24 -11.09
N LEU A 384 22.70 -4.39 -9.77
CA LEU A 384 23.74 -5.01 -8.94
C LEU A 384 23.84 -6.50 -9.20
N LEU A 385 22.71 -7.21 -9.27
CA LEU A 385 22.67 -8.63 -9.57
C LEU A 385 23.30 -8.93 -10.94
N ALA A 386 22.92 -8.17 -11.97
CA ALA A 386 23.47 -8.29 -13.31
C ALA A 386 24.99 -8.04 -13.32
N MET A 387 25.47 -7.04 -12.57
CA MET A 387 26.90 -6.78 -12.42
C MET A 387 27.63 -7.96 -11.77
N VAL A 388 27.10 -8.51 -10.67
CA VAL A 388 27.69 -9.65 -9.95
C VAL A 388 27.74 -10.90 -10.85
N VAL A 389 26.64 -11.23 -11.52
CA VAL A 389 26.58 -12.36 -12.47
C VAL A 389 27.62 -12.18 -13.59
N THR A 390 27.75 -10.97 -14.13
CA THR A 390 28.73 -10.69 -15.17
C THR A 390 30.17 -10.81 -14.67
N CYS A 391 30.45 -10.42 -13.42
CA CYS A 391 31.77 -10.63 -12.81
C CYS A 391 32.12 -12.13 -12.73
N PHE A 392 31.18 -13.00 -12.36
CA PHE A 392 31.40 -14.45 -12.31
C PHE A 392 31.51 -15.09 -13.70
N LEU A 393 30.79 -14.56 -14.70
CA LEU A 393 30.85 -15.07 -16.07
C LEU A 393 32.06 -14.56 -16.86
N ARG A 394 32.73 -13.51 -16.38
CA ARG A 394 33.89 -12.90 -17.04
C ARG A 394 35.05 -13.87 -17.23
N ASP A 395 35.21 -14.83 -16.31
CA ASP A 395 36.24 -15.86 -16.42
C ASP A 395 35.98 -16.81 -17.61
N LYS A 396 34.72 -16.96 -18.03
CA LYS A 396 34.31 -17.77 -19.18
C LYS A 396 34.21 -16.96 -20.48
N ASP A 397 33.89 -15.68 -20.38
CA ASP A 397 33.82 -14.76 -21.52
C ASP A 397 34.45 -13.40 -21.15
N PRO A 398 35.74 -13.19 -21.46
CA PRO A 398 36.45 -11.96 -21.16
C PRO A 398 35.89 -10.72 -21.88
N SER A 399 35.06 -10.91 -22.91
CA SER A 399 34.41 -9.81 -23.64
C SER A 399 33.27 -9.17 -22.84
N LEU A 400 32.76 -9.87 -21.82
CA LEU A 400 31.77 -9.34 -20.89
C LEU A 400 32.40 -8.27 -20.00
N SER A 401 31.91 -7.04 -20.11
CA SER A 401 32.25 -5.95 -19.21
C SER A 401 31.15 -5.78 -18.16
N PRO A 402 31.42 -6.07 -16.87
CA PRO A 402 30.44 -5.86 -15.80
C PRO A 402 29.91 -4.43 -15.75
N ARG A 403 30.74 -3.47 -16.17
CA ARG A 403 30.38 -2.05 -16.26
C ARG A 403 29.44 -1.74 -17.43
N SER A 404 29.62 -2.39 -18.59
CA SER A 404 28.68 -2.22 -19.70
C SER A 404 27.34 -2.89 -19.39
N MET A 405 27.36 -4.05 -18.70
CA MET A 405 26.14 -4.74 -18.29
C MET A 405 25.36 -3.95 -17.25
N LEU A 406 26.02 -3.34 -16.26
CA LEU A 406 25.38 -2.42 -15.30
C LEU A 406 24.65 -1.28 -16.03
N ARG A 407 25.23 -0.75 -17.11
CA ARG A 407 24.64 0.32 -17.92
C ARG A 407 23.39 -0.13 -18.68
N TRP A 408 23.34 -1.38 -19.13
CA TRP A 408 22.18 -1.95 -19.84
C TRP A 408 21.08 -2.44 -18.91
N ALA A 409 21.46 -2.98 -17.75
CA ALA A 409 20.52 -3.48 -16.74
C ALA A 409 19.82 -2.35 -15.96
N ASP A 410 20.42 -1.16 -15.93
CA ASP A 410 19.84 0.02 -15.27
C ASP A 410 18.82 0.73 -16.18
N LEU A 411 17.59 0.24 -16.13
CA LEU A 411 16.42 0.85 -16.79
C LEU A 411 15.97 2.15 -16.10
N GLY A 412 16.43 2.38 -14.86
CA GLY A 412 15.99 3.47 -14.01
C GLY A 412 14.64 3.19 -13.31
N PRO A 413 14.42 3.76 -12.10
CA PRO A 413 13.20 3.52 -11.33
C PRO A 413 11.91 3.90 -12.08
N ILE A 414 11.92 5.01 -12.82
CA ILE A 414 10.73 5.52 -13.53
C ILE A 414 10.21 4.51 -14.56
N ALA A 415 11.10 3.81 -15.29
CA ALA A 415 10.70 2.84 -16.28
C ALA A 415 10.05 1.59 -15.63
N PHE A 416 10.64 1.09 -14.53
CA PHE A 416 10.07 -0.02 -13.77
C PHE A 416 8.72 0.32 -13.15
N LEU A 417 8.59 1.50 -12.55
CA LEU A 417 7.33 1.96 -11.97
C LEU A 417 6.26 2.17 -13.04
N SER A 418 6.65 2.70 -14.20
CA SER A 418 5.71 2.82 -15.34
C SER A 418 5.31 1.47 -15.93
N LEU A 419 6.09 0.41 -15.75
CA LEU A 419 5.66 -0.95 -16.09
C LEU A 419 4.67 -1.49 -15.05
N LEU A 420 4.92 -1.20 -13.77
CA LEU A 420 4.02 -1.61 -12.68
C LEU A 420 2.61 -1.03 -12.84
N SER A 421 2.48 0.17 -13.42
CA SER A 421 1.16 0.76 -13.66
C SER A 421 0.26 -0.08 -14.57
N PHE A 422 0.80 -0.92 -15.46
CA PHE A 422 -0.03 -1.83 -16.27
C PHE A 422 -0.70 -2.90 -15.42
N PHE A 423 0.01 -3.43 -14.41
CA PHE A 423 -0.57 -4.36 -13.45
C PHE A 423 -1.62 -3.65 -12.58
N GLU A 424 -1.35 -2.42 -12.16
CA GLU A 424 -2.31 -1.65 -11.36
C GLU A 424 -3.55 -1.19 -12.14
N ILE A 425 -3.47 -1.04 -13.46
CA ILE A 425 -4.65 -0.85 -14.31
C ILE A 425 -5.56 -2.09 -14.26
N ILE A 426 -4.99 -3.29 -14.31
CA ILE A 426 -5.75 -4.55 -14.20
C ILE A 426 -6.39 -4.65 -12.81
N THR A 427 -5.63 -4.37 -11.75
CA THR A 427 -6.15 -4.28 -10.38
C THR A 427 -7.24 -3.22 -10.26
N GLY A 428 -7.12 -2.09 -10.97
CA GLY A 428 -8.12 -1.04 -11.04
C GLY A 428 -9.45 -1.51 -11.64
N CYS A 429 -9.42 -2.34 -12.69
CA CYS A 429 -10.63 -2.97 -13.22
C CYS A 429 -11.31 -3.86 -12.17
N VAL A 430 -10.53 -4.69 -11.47
CA VAL A 430 -11.04 -5.55 -10.40
C VAL A 430 -11.63 -4.71 -9.26
N LEU A 431 -10.96 -3.63 -8.89
CA LEU A 431 -11.42 -2.68 -7.88
C LEU A 431 -12.78 -2.08 -8.26
N VAL A 432 -12.97 -1.65 -9.51
CA VAL A 432 -14.25 -1.09 -9.95
C VAL A 432 -15.38 -2.13 -9.88
N VAL A 433 -15.13 -3.36 -10.33
CA VAL A 433 -16.11 -4.45 -10.22
C VAL A 433 -16.46 -4.74 -8.76
N ASP A 434 -15.46 -4.79 -7.89
CA ASP A 434 -15.60 -4.99 -6.46
C ASP A 434 -16.41 -3.85 -5.81
N MET A 435 -16.10 -2.59 -6.13
CA MET A 435 -16.83 -1.41 -5.66
C MET A 435 -18.30 -1.39 -6.12
N VAL A 436 -18.58 -1.73 -7.38
CA VAL A 436 -19.95 -1.78 -7.91
C VAL A 436 -20.78 -2.85 -7.20
N LYS A 437 -20.23 -4.06 -7.02
CA LYS A 437 -20.91 -5.13 -6.28
C LYS A 437 -21.19 -4.70 -4.84
N ARG A 438 -20.22 -4.03 -4.20
CA ARG A 438 -20.32 -3.56 -2.83
C ARG A 438 -21.32 -2.42 -2.64
N LEU A 439 -21.63 -1.62 -3.66
CA LEU A 439 -22.70 -0.60 -3.55
C LEU A 439 -24.05 -1.22 -3.15
N ASN A 440 -24.32 -2.44 -3.59
CA ASN A 440 -25.56 -3.17 -3.31
C ASN A 440 -25.39 -4.21 -2.18
N GLY A 441 -24.19 -4.34 -1.62
CA GLY A 441 -23.85 -5.34 -0.61
C GLY A 441 -24.31 -4.98 0.80
N THR A 442 -24.65 -6.00 1.58
CA THR A 442 -25.09 -5.89 2.97
C THR A 442 -23.89 -5.67 3.90
N PRO A 443 -23.99 -4.79 4.92
CA PRO A 443 -22.88 -4.49 5.82
C PRO A 443 -22.75 -5.56 6.92
N ASP A 444 -22.46 -6.80 6.52
CA ASP A 444 -22.31 -7.90 7.46
C ASP A 444 -20.91 -7.84 8.08
N ALA A 445 -20.83 -8.00 9.39
CA ALA A 445 -19.56 -8.01 10.11
C ALA A 445 -19.17 -9.44 10.50
N THR A 446 -17.88 -9.58 10.84
CA THR A 446 -17.46 -10.77 11.58
C THR A 446 -17.87 -10.62 13.04
N VAL A 447 -18.31 -11.73 13.61
CA VAL A 447 -18.79 -11.80 14.98
C VAL A 447 -17.96 -12.83 15.71
N ALA A 448 -17.37 -12.45 16.84
CA ALA A 448 -16.66 -13.35 17.74
C ALA A 448 -17.54 -13.62 18.96
N PHE A 449 -17.55 -14.84 19.48
CA PHE A 449 -18.36 -15.17 20.64
C PHE A 449 -17.68 -16.19 21.55
N ASP A 450 -18.08 -16.15 22.81
CA ASP A 450 -17.67 -17.06 23.87
C ASP A 450 -18.93 -17.77 24.39
N TRP A 451 -19.01 -19.08 24.16
CA TRP A 451 -20.10 -19.96 24.54
C TRP A 451 -20.23 -20.08 26.06
N ASP A 452 -19.11 -20.07 26.78
CA ASP A 452 -19.05 -20.27 28.23
C ASP A 452 -19.53 -19.02 28.96
N CYS A 453 -19.12 -17.85 28.47
CA CYS A 453 -19.55 -16.55 28.98
C CYS A 453 -20.86 -16.05 28.38
N GLN A 454 -21.44 -16.73 27.40
CA GLN A 454 -22.61 -16.26 26.65
C GLN A 454 -22.45 -14.81 26.16
N ALA A 455 -21.29 -14.50 25.59
CA ALA A 455 -20.94 -13.13 25.22
C ALA A 455 -20.54 -13.05 23.74
N ILE A 456 -20.90 -11.95 23.09
CA ILE A 456 -20.71 -11.76 21.65
C ILE A 456 -20.16 -10.38 21.33
N HIS A 457 -19.13 -10.34 20.50
CA HIS A 457 -18.47 -9.13 20.03
C HIS A 457 -18.65 -8.98 18.52
N VAL A 458 -19.10 -7.79 18.11
CA VAL A 458 -19.30 -7.42 16.71
C VAL A 458 -18.10 -6.61 16.22
N ALA A 459 -17.41 -7.09 15.18
CA ALA A 459 -16.31 -6.36 14.55
C ALA A 459 -16.82 -5.26 13.59
N LEU A 460 -15.92 -4.43 13.09
CA LEU A 460 -16.22 -3.52 11.98
C LEU A 460 -16.58 -4.32 10.71
N SER A 461 -17.54 -3.84 9.93
CA SER A 461 -17.85 -4.42 8.61
C SER A 461 -16.60 -4.33 7.72
N PRO A 462 -16.23 -5.37 6.96
CA PRO A 462 -14.90 -5.48 6.37
C PRO A 462 -14.60 -4.57 5.17
N TRP A 463 -15.49 -3.65 4.81
CA TRP A 463 -15.31 -2.87 3.57
C TRP A 463 -15.62 -1.38 3.69
N LYS A 464 -16.61 -1.00 4.50
CA LYS A 464 -17.03 0.40 4.69
C LYS A 464 -16.39 1.10 5.88
N TYR A 465 -15.93 0.31 6.85
CA TYR A 465 -15.43 0.78 8.14
C TYR A 465 -14.38 1.89 8.08
N TYR A 466 -13.53 1.92 7.05
CA TYR A 466 -12.48 2.93 7.00
C TYR A 466 -13.03 4.34 6.74
N ILE A 467 -14.15 4.45 6.02
CA ILE A 467 -14.78 5.71 5.58
C ILE A 467 -16.03 6.03 6.43
N ASP A 468 -16.67 4.99 6.98
CA ASP A 468 -17.99 5.11 7.56
C ASP A 468 -18.00 5.46 9.04
N VAL A 469 -16.88 5.30 9.74
CA VAL A 469 -16.77 5.77 11.14
C VAL A 469 -16.69 7.30 11.13
N ASP A 470 -17.69 7.96 11.74
CA ASP A 470 -17.79 9.44 11.78
C ASP A 470 -16.57 10.10 12.44
N TYR A 471 -15.98 9.42 13.43
CA TYR A 471 -14.78 9.90 14.11
C TYR A 471 -13.61 10.07 13.14
N GLU A 472 -13.13 11.30 12.99
CA GLU A 472 -11.98 11.66 12.14
C GLU A 472 -12.15 11.32 10.65
N ARG A 473 -13.39 11.29 10.10
CA ARG A 473 -13.66 10.92 8.70
C ARG A 473 -12.78 11.65 7.67
N GLY A 474 -12.63 12.98 7.78
CA GLY A 474 -11.78 13.76 6.87
C GLY A 474 -10.28 13.40 6.98
N TRP A 475 -9.81 13.14 8.19
CA TRP A 475 -8.45 12.68 8.46
C TRP A 475 -8.20 11.29 7.90
N ARG A 476 -9.17 10.37 8.04
CA ARG A 476 -9.12 9.02 7.47
C ARG A 476 -9.12 9.06 5.94
N LEU A 477 -10.00 9.85 5.33
CA LEU A 477 -9.99 10.07 3.88
C LEU A 477 -8.65 10.61 3.40
N THR A 478 -8.05 11.54 4.13
CA THR A 478 -6.70 12.04 3.83
C THR A 478 -5.67 10.90 3.95
N LYS A 479 -5.70 10.13 5.05
CA LYS A 479 -4.82 8.97 5.25
C LYS A 479 -4.98 7.91 4.15
N LEU A 480 -6.18 7.69 3.60
CA LEU A 480 -6.42 6.76 2.48
C LEU A 480 -5.61 7.12 1.23
N TRP A 481 -5.54 8.41 0.92
CA TRP A 481 -4.91 8.93 -0.29
C TRP A 481 -3.45 9.30 -0.10
N PHE A 482 -3.00 9.52 1.13
CA PHE A 482 -1.65 10.02 1.40
C PHE A 482 -0.81 9.10 2.30
N ASN A 483 -1.33 8.00 2.85
CA ASN A 483 -0.52 7.06 3.65
C ASN A 483 0.08 5.96 2.76
N SER A 484 1.03 6.38 1.91
CA SER A 484 1.83 5.47 1.08
C SER A 484 2.99 4.86 1.81
#